data_AF-A0A0D1J1H1-F1
#
_entry.id   AF-A0A0D1J1H1-F1
#
_cell.length_a   1.000
_cell.length_b   1.000
_cell.length_c   1.000
_cell.angle_alpha   90.00
_cell.angle_beta   90.00
_cell.angle_gamma   90.00
#
_symmetry.space_group_name_H-M   'P 1'
#
loop_
_entity.id
_entity.type
_entity.pdbx_description
1 polymer ?
#
loop_
_entity_poly.entity_id
_entity_poly.type
_entity_poly.pdbx_seq_one_letter_code
_entity_poly.pdbx_strand_id
1 'polypeptide(L)'
;MKNGIVTWEGQNLNYPSTGPDMPDFEPRGCPRGASFSWYIYSPLRVKYPYVRGVLINLWREALQTHQNPLEAWKSIVENPEKAKSYKQARGKGGFVRAEWPEVLKLISASLLYTVMKYGPDRNVGFLRFRPCP
;
A
#
# COMPACT_ATOMS: atom_id res chain seq x y z
N MET A 1 6.43 -9.54 24.37
CA MET A 1 5.11 -8.86 24.47
C MET A 1 4.82 -8.58 25.93
N LYS A 2 4.16 -7.47 26.23
CA LYS A 2 3.67 -7.15 27.57
C LYS A 2 2.24 -6.66 27.44
N ASN A 3 1.32 -7.18 28.25
CA ASN A 3 -0.11 -6.81 28.21
C ASN A 3 -0.75 -6.93 26.81
N GLY A 4 -0.39 -7.96 26.04
CA GLY A 4 -0.93 -8.19 24.69
C GLY A 4 -0.45 -7.21 23.62
N ILE A 5 0.50 -6.33 23.94
CA ILE A 5 1.10 -5.38 22.99
C ILE A 5 2.60 -5.61 22.82
N VAL A 6 3.11 -5.19 21.66
CA VAL A 6 4.55 -5.18 21.39
C VAL A 6 5.14 -3.93 22.04
N THR A 7 6.15 -4.10 22.88
CA THR A 7 6.69 -3.01 23.71
C THR A 7 8.15 -2.68 23.41
N TRP A 8 8.97 -3.68 23.12
CA TRP A 8 10.36 -3.53 22.69
C TRP A 8 10.82 -4.83 22.01
N GLU A 9 11.96 -4.75 21.35
CA GLU A 9 12.65 -5.86 20.71
C GLU A 9 14.04 -6.05 21.34
N GLY A 10 14.53 -7.29 21.27
CA GLY A 10 15.91 -7.64 21.59
C GLY A 10 16.47 -8.51 20.47
N GLN A 11 17.79 -8.45 20.27
CA GLN A 11 18.46 -9.28 19.29
C GLN A 11 18.37 -10.76 19.69
N ASN A 12 18.22 -11.62 18.69
CA ASN A 12 18.34 -13.05 18.89
C ASN A 12 19.83 -13.44 18.93
N LEU A 13 20.17 -14.39 19.79
CA LEU A 13 21.55 -14.79 20.10
C LEU A 13 21.84 -16.26 19.77
N ASN A 14 21.06 -16.87 18.87
CA ASN A 14 21.10 -18.31 18.59
C ASN A 14 21.45 -18.65 17.14
N TYR A 15 22.29 -17.84 16.51
CA TYR A 15 22.92 -18.20 15.24
C TYR A 15 23.81 -19.45 15.43
N PRO A 16 23.96 -20.29 14.40
CA PRO A 16 24.95 -21.37 14.43
C PRO A 16 26.36 -20.79 14.64
N SER A 17 27.18 -21.46 15.46
CA SER A 17 28.56 -21.02 15.70
C SER A 17 29.38 -21.05 14.42
N THR A 18 30.29 -20.08 14.28
CA THR A 18 31.21 -19.99 13.14
C THR A 18 32.43 -20.91 13.26
N GLY A 19 32.55 -21.64 14.39
CA GLY A 19 33.67 -22.52 14.71
C GLY A 19 34.71 -21.83 15.62
N PRO A 20 35.74 -22.56 16.09
CA PRO A 20 36.69 -22.05 17.08
C PRO A 20 37.63 -20.97 16.51
N ASP A 21 37.82 -20.93 15.19
CA ASP A 21 38.79 -20.05 14.54
C ASP A 21 38.20 -18.67 14.17
N MET A 22 36.90 -18.45 14.39
CA MET A 22 36.23 -17.19 14.05
C MET A 22 35.28 -16.75 15.17
N PRO A 23 35.04 -15.43 15.32
CA PRO A 23 34.00 -14.95 16.22
C PRO A 23 32.61 -15.30 15.68
N ASP A 24 31.68 -15.57 16.60
CA ASP A 24 30.29 -15.79 16.25
C ASP A 24 29.60 -14.50 15.78
N PHE A 25 28.44 -14.63 15.12
CA PHE A 25 27.74 -13.50 14.52
C PHE A 25 26.91 -12.67 15.50
N GLU A 26 26.62 -13.22 16.67
CA GLU A 26 25.85 -12.58 17.73
C GLU A 26 26.45 -11.24 18.17
N PRO A 27 25.62 -10.23 18.48
CA PRO A 27 24.15 -10.21 18.44
C PRO A 27 23.58 -9.70 17.11
N ARG A 28 24.43 -9.36 16.13
CA ARG A 28 24.07 -8.48 15.00
C ARG A 28 23.32 -7.23 15.49
N GLY A 29 22.26 -6.84 14.77
CA GLY A 29 21.43 -5.69 15.11
C GLY A 29 22.01 -4.35 14.65
N CYS A 30 21.16 -3.34 14.64
CA CYS A 30 21.54 -1.96 14.38
C CYS A 30 20.55 -1.02 15.08
N PRO A 31 20.91 0.26 15.33
CA PRO A 31 20.02 1.20 16.02
C PRO A 31 18.68 1.43 15.28
N ARG A 32 18.64 1.19 13.97
CA ARG A 32 17.40 1.28 13.18
C ARG A 32 16.48 0.08 13.42
N GLY A 33 17.05 -1.11 13.60
CA GLY A 33 16.28 -2.32 13.91
C GLY A 33 15.73 -2.32 15.33
N ALA A 34 16.44 -1.69 16.27
CA ALA A 34 16.05 -1.60 17.68
C ALA A 34 15.00 -0.51 17.99
N SER A 35 14.61 0.30 17.01
CA SER A 35 13.57 1.34 17.13
C SER A 35 12.32 1.01 16.33
N PHE A 36 12.19 -0.21 15.82
CA PHE A 36 11.10 -0.60 14.93
C PHE A 36 9.75 -0.70 15.66
N SER A 37 9.74 -1.16 16.92
CA SER A 37 8.50 -1.24 17.73
C SER A 37 7.73 0.08 17.80
N TRP A 38 8.43 1.21 17.69
CA TRP A 38 7.80 2.54 17.67
C TRP A 38 6.73 2.67 16.58
N TYR A 39 6.97 2.10 15.39
CA TYR A 39 6.04 2.21 14.25
C TYR A 39 4.72 1.46 14.46
N ILE A 40 4.65 0.50 15.38
CA ILE A 40 3.47 -0.35 15.57
C ILE A 40 2.30 0.47 16.11
N TYR A 41 2.55 1.47 16.95
CA TYR A 41 1.47 2.31 17.51
C TYR A 41 1.69 3.80 17.26
N SER A 42 2.73 4.15 16.51
CA SER A 42 3.01 5.51 16.07
C SER A 42 1.80 6.17 15.37
N PRO A 43 1.61 7.49 15.54
CA PRO A 43 0.59 8.24 14.80
C PRO A 43 0.78 8.17 13.28
N LEU A 44 1.97 7.78 12.81
CA LEU A 44 2.27 7.61 11.38
C LEU A 44 1.76 6.28 10.81
N ARG A 45 1.28 5.35 11.64
CA ARG A 45 0.82 4.05 11.17
C ARG A 45 -0.44 4.19 10.31
N VAL A 46 -0.36 3.66 9.09
CA VAL A 46 -1.54 3.52 8.22
C VAL A 46 -2.43 2.41 8.78
N LYS A 47 -3.61 2.79 9.28
CA LYS A 47 -4.57 1.86 9.93
C LYS A 47 -5.67 1.36 9.00
N TYR A 48 -6.05 2.18 8.03
CA TYR A 48 -7.18 1.94 7.13
C TYR A 48 -6.75 2.18 5.68
N PRO A 49 -7.47 1.65 4.68
CA PRO A 49 -7.24 2.05 3.32
C PRO A 49 -7.72 3.49 3.13
N TYR A 50 -6.87 4.30 2.49
CA TYR A 50 -7.13 5.71 2.23
C TYR A 50 -7.18 5.96 0.73
N VAL A 51 -8.19 6.72 0.29
CA VAL A 51 -8.35 7.16 -1.09
C VAL A 51 -8.42 8.68 -1.12
N ARG A 52 -8.04 9.31 -2.23
CA ARG A 52 -8.23 10.76 -2.39
C ARG A 52 -9.72 11.07 -2.41
N GLY A 53 -10.17 12.04 -1.60
CA GLY A 53 -11.60 12.41 -1.51
C GLY A 53 -12.23 12.72 -2.87
N VAL A 54 -11.52 13.49 -3.72
CA VAL A 54 -11.97 13.80 -5.09
C VAL A 54 -12.23 12.55 -5.92
N LEU A 55 -11.33 11.56 -5.85
CA LEU A 55 -11.45 10.34 -6.63
C LEU A 55 -12.60 9.46 -6.12
N ILE A 56 -12.74 9.31 -4.80
CA ILE A 56 -13.77 8.43 -4.25
C ILE A 56 -15.18 9.00 -4.48
N ASN A 57 -15.33 10.32 -4.46
CA ASN A 57 -16.61 10.96 -4.76
C ASN A 57 -17.00 10.71 -6.22
N LEU A 58 -16.08 10.96 -7.17
CA LEU A 58 -16.31 10.64 -8.59
C LEU A 58 -16.62 9.15 -8.81
N TRP A 59 -15.96 8.27 -8.07
CA TRP A 59 -16.19 6.83 -8.13
C TRP A 59 -17.59 6.45 -7.67
N ARG A 60 -18.03 6.98 -6.52
CA ARG A 60 -19.37 6.72 -5.97
C ARG A 60 -20.47 7.27 -6.87
N GLU A 61 -20.30 8.48 -7.41
CA GLU A 61 -21.20 9.07 -8.39
C GLU A 61 -21.28 8.21 -9.66
N ALA A 62 -20.14 7.74 -10.17
CA ALA A 62 -20.12 6.88 -11.36
C ALA A 62 -20.80 5.52 -11.11
N LEU A 63 -20.66 4.94 -9.92
CA LEU A 63 -21.34 3.70 -9.54
C LEU A 63 -22.86 3.85 -9.40
N GLN A 64 -23.36 5.06 -9.14
CA GLN A 64 -24.81 5.33 -9.14
C GLN A 64 -25.37 5.38 -10.57
N THR A 65 -24.59 5.92 -11.50
CA THR A 65 -25.00 6.07 -12.91
C THR A 65 -24.80 4.78 -13.73
N HIS A 66 -23.80 3.97 -13.38
CA HIS A 66 -23.42 2.78 -14.15
C HIS A 66 -23.55 1.50 -13.31
N GLN A 67 -24.29 0.51 -13.81
CA GLN A 67 -24.43 -0.79 -13.15
C GLN A 67 -23.11 -1.58 -13.08
N ASN A 68 -22.23 -1.41 -14.07
CA ASN A 68 -20.95 -2.11 -14.14
C ASN A 68 -19.81 -1.21 -13.61
N PRO A 69 -19.02 -1.67 -12.62
CA PRO A 69 -17.83 -0.95 -12.14
C PRO A 69 -16.81 -0.62 -13.23
N LEU A 70 -16.72 -1.42 -14.29
CA LEU A 70 -15.82 -1.17 -15.41
C LEU A 70 -16.24 0.08 -16.21
N GLU A 71 -17.53 0.21 -16.52
CA GLU A 71 -18.10 1.37 -17.20
C GLU A 71 -18.03 2.61 -16.31
N ALA A 72 -18.23 2.45 -14.99
CA ALA A 72 -18.03 3.52 -14.02
C ALA A 72 -16.59 4.05 -14.04
N TRP A 73 -15.59 3.18 -14.12
CA TRP A 73 -14.19 3.61 -14.20
C TRP A 73 -13.89 4.29 -15.53
N LYS A 74 -14.39 3.72 -16.62
CA LYS A 74 -14.28 4.27 -17.97
C LYS A 74 -14.79 5.72 -18.05
N SER A 75 -15.97 5.99 -17.48
CA SER A 75 -16.56 7.35 -17.51
C SER A 75 -15.76 8.40 -16.74
N ILE A 76 -14.92 7.98 -15.79
CA ILE A 76 -14.01 8.86 -15.04
C ILE A 76 -12.71 9.10 -15.81
N VAL A 77 -12.08 8.03 -16.31
CA VAL A 77 -10.74 8.10 -16.91
C VAL A 77 -10.74 8.64 -18.34
N GLU A 78 -11.81 8.41 -19.10
CA GLU A 78 -11.96 8.95 -20.47
C GLU A 78 -12.38 10.42 -20.50
N ASN A 79 -12.98 10.93 -19.41
CA ASN A 79 -13.28 12.35 -19.30
C ASN A 79 -12.04 13.14 -18.86
N PRO A 80 -11.49 14.03 -19.71
CA PRO A 80 -10.24 14.73 -19.42
C PRO A 80 -10.35 15.66 -18.20
N GLU A 81 -11.52 16.26 -17.95
CA GLU A 81 -11.74 17.15 -16.81
C GLU A 81 -11.77 16.37 -15.49
N LYS A 82 -12.53 15.27 -15.45
CA LYS A 82 -12.56 14.35 -14.29
C LYS A 82 -11.19 13.73 -14.04
N ALA A 83 -10.49 13.31 -15.09
CA ALA A 83 -9.14 12.77 -14.96
C ALA A 83 -8.14 13.81 -14.43
N LYS A 84 -8.24 15.06 -14.88
CA LYS A 84 -7.38 16.16 -14.43
C LYS A 84 -7.63 16.50 -12.96
N SER A 85 -8.88 16.52 -12.52
CA SER A 85 -9.25 16.94 -11.15
C SER A 85 -8.59 16.06 -10.08
N TYR A 86 -8.69 14.73 -10.16
CA TYR A 86 -8.08 13.86 -9.16
C TYR A 86 -6.56 13.74 -9.32
N LYS A 87 -6.02 13.89 -10.54
CA LYS A 87 -4.56 13.86 -10.79
C LYS A 87 -3.86 15.09 -10.20
N GLN A 88 -4.46 16.27 -10.33
CA GLN A 88 -3.90 17.53 -9.77
C GLN A 88 -3.99 17.60 -8.23
N ALA A 89 -4.82 16.77 -7.61
CA ALA A 89 -4.93 16.65 -6.15
C ALA A 89 -3.84 15.74 -5.53
N ARG A 90 -2.98 15.09 -6.34
CA ARG A 90 -1.87 14.26 -5.85
C ARG A 90 -0.85 15.12 -5.10
N GLY A 91 -0.47 14.69 -3.90
CA GLY A 91 0.48 15.42 -3.03
C GLY A 91 -0.12 16.57 -2.21
N LYS A 92 -1.43 16.85 -2.34
CA LYS A 92 -2.09 18.00 -1.68
C LYS A 92 -2.97 17.64 -0.48
N GLY A 93 -2.79 16.46 0.12
CA GLY A 93 -3.65 15.98 1.21
C GLY A 93 -5.09 15.65 0.76
N GLY A 94 -6.06 15.62 1.67
CA GLY A 94 -7.45 15.26 1.35
C GLY A 94 -7.68 13.75 1.15
N PHE A 95 -7.01 12.94 1.96
CA PHE A 95 -7.30 11.52 2.06
C PHE A 95 -8.55 11.29 2.91
N VAL A 96 -9.41 10.39 2.46
CA VAL A 96 -10.56 9.93 3.22
C VAL A 96 -10.42 8.44 3.46
N ARG A 97 -10.89 8.01 4.63
CA ARG A 97 -10.99 6.58 4.95
C ARG A 97 -11.98 5.92 4.01
N ALA A 98 -11.60 4.76 3.48
CA ALA A 98 -12.45 3.90 2.67
C ALA A 98 -12.53 2.51 3.29
N GLU A 99 -13.37 1.65 2.71
CA GLU A 99 -13.50 0.25 3.09
C GLU A 99 -12.78 -0.66 2.08
N TRP A 100 -12.20 -1.77 2.57
CA TRP A 100 -11.43 -2.68 1.73
C TRP A 100 -12.17 -3.14 0.46
N PRO A 101 -13.45 -3.57 0.51
CA PRO A 101 -14.17 -3.99 -0.68
C PRO A 101 -14.35 -2.88 -1.72
N GLU A 102 -14.52 -1.63 -1.28
CA GLU A 102 -14.67 -0.47 -2.17
C GLU A 102 -13.37 -0.18 -2.91
N VAL A 103 -12.26 -0.16 -2.18
CA VAL A 103 -10.92 0.13 -2.74
C VAL A 103 -10.45 -0.99 -3.66
N LEU A 104 -10.64 -2.25 -3.27
CA LEU A 104 -10.30 -3.39 -4.12
C LEU A 104 -11.10 -3.37 -5.42
N LYS A 105 -12.41 -3.09 -5.37
CA LYS A 105 -13.25 -2.97 -6.57
C LYS A 105 -12.77 -1.87 -7.51
N LEU A 106 -12.39 -0.70 -6.98
CA LEU A 106 -11.83 0.40 -7.75
C LEU A 106 -10.50 0.01 -8.41
N ILE A 107 -9.58 -0.61 -7.66
CA ILE A 107 -8.27 -1.06 -8.19
C ILE A 107 -8.48 -2.10 -9.28
N SER A 108 -9.31 -3.12 -9.04
CA SER A 108 -9.60 -4.18 -10.01
C SER A 108 -10.22 -3.61 -11.29
N ALA A 109 -11.21 -2.71 -11.18
CA ALA A 109 -11.82 -2.05 -12.35
C ALA A 109 -10.79 -1.25 -13.15
N SER A 110 -9.90 -0.51 -12.46
CA SER A 110 -8.83 0.25 -13.11
C SER A 110 -7.83 -0.66 -13.84
N LEU A 111 -7.42 -1.76 -13.22
CA LEU A 111 -6.47 -2.71 -13.82
C LEU A 111 -7.07 -3.40 -15.03
N LEU A 112 -8.31 -3.92 -14.90
CA LEU A 112 -9.03 -4.61 -15.98
C LEU A 112 -9.28 -3.69 -17.17
N TYR A 113 -9.77 -2.48 -16.94
CA TYR A 113 -9.99 -1.51 -18.01
C TYR A 113 -8.70 -1.21 -18.78
N THR A 114 -7.60 -1.03 -18.04
CA THR A 114 -6.29 -0.75 -18.64
C THR A 114 -5.82 -1.91 -19.51
N VAL A 115 -5.97 -3.15 -19.04
CA VAL A 115 -5.65 -4.36 -19.82
C VAL A 115 -6.48 -4.45 -21.09
N MET A 116 -7.81 -4.28 -20.98
CA MET A 116 -8.72 -4.42 -22.10
C MET A 116 -8.51 -3.36 -23.19
N LYS A 117 -8.16 -2.12 -22.80
CA LYS A 117 -8.03 -1.01 -23.75
C LYS A 117 -6.63 -0.81 -24.31
N TYR A 118 -5.60 -0.99 -23.48
CA TYR A 118 -4.22 -0.64 -23.84
C TYR A 118 -3.25 -1.82 -23.80
N GLY A 119 -3.67 -2.97 -23.28
CA GLY A 119 -2.82 -4.14 -23.09
C GLY A 119 -2.33 -4.30 -21.64
N PRO A 120 -1.96 -5.52 -21.24
CA PRO A 120 -1.58 -5.85 -19.87
C PRO A 120 -0.26 -5.19 -19.42
N ASP A 121 0.63 -4.87 -20.35
CA ASP A 121 1.93 -4.24 -20.12
C ASP A 121 1.85 -2.78 -19.65
N ARG A 122 0.66 -2.15 -19.71
CA ARG A 122 0.42 -0.81 -19.15
C ARG A 122 0.18 -0.82 -17.64
N ASN A 123 0.02 -2.00 -17.03
CA ASN A 123 -0.02 -2.16 -15.58
C ASN A 123 1.38 -2.49 -15.06
N VAL A 124 1.96 -1.58 -14.27
CA VAL A 124 3.33 -1.72 -13.75
C VAL A 124 3.31 -1.84 -12.23
N GLY A 125 3.97 -2.87 -11.70
CA GLY A 125 4.27 -3.03 -10.28
C GLY A 125 5.75 -2.78 -10.02
N PHE A 126 6.09 -1.88 -9.10
CA PHE A 126 7.47 -1.62 -8.71
C PHE A 126 7.70 -2.10 -7.29
N LEU A 127 8.49 -3.18 -7.15
CA LEU A 127 8.97 -3.68 -5.87
C LEU A 127 10.50 -3.78 -5.94
N ARG A 128 11.20 -3.35 -4.89
CA ARG A 128 12.66 -3.49 -4.76
C ARG A 128 13.01 -4.55 -3.71
N PHE A 129 14.17 -5.17 -3.92
CA PHE A 129 14.72 -6.29 -3.16
C PHE A 129 13.92 -7.59 -3.30
N ARG A 130 14.49 -8.54 -4.04
CA ARG A 130 14.10 -9.95 -4.07
C ARG A 130 15.39 -10.77 -3.92
N PRO A 131 15.83 -11.13 -2.70
CA PRO A 131 16.99 -12.01 -2.55
C PRO A 131 16.64 -13.41 -3.07
N CYS A 132 17.67 -14.14 -3.57
CA CYS A 132 17.58 -15.44 -4.24
C CYS A 132 16.69 -16.49 -3.54
N PRO A 133 16.11 -17.44 -4.31
CA PRO A 133 15.26 -18.51 -3.80
C PRO A 133 15.97 -19.42 -2.79
#